data_AF-A0A4Q3LGE5-F1
#
_entry.id   AF-A0A4Q3LGE5-F1
#
_cell.length_a   1.000
_cell.length_b   1.000
_cell.length_c   1.000
_cell.angle_alpha   90.00
_cell.angle_beta   90.00
_cell.angle_gamma   90.00
#
_symmetry.space_group_name_H-M   'P 1'
#
loop_
_entity.id
_entity.type
_entity.pdbx_description
1 polymer ?
#
loop_
_entity_poly.entity_id
_entity_poly.type
_entity_poly.pdbx_seq_one_letter_code
_entity_poly.pdbx_strand_id
1 'polypeptide(L)'
;MDPVSLLVTLMMKNPDATAAAANAALAPGVVDVARMQGSLVDLSQGILTCYHRTARFRQTDILGSPWDRQWQYGAEQSAVLRIKFTGVTGTPYEMIVAVMGKGNAVRSAVIAENSIVPYNKRCVLEQWVTSN
;
A
#
# COMPACT_ATOMS: atom_id res chain seq x y z
N MET A 1 8.91 -17.66 -21.18
CA MET A 1 8.68 -16.22 -21.41
C MET A 1 9.12 -15.51 -20.14
N ASP A 2 10.08 -14.60 -20.26
CA ASP A 2 10.65 -13.88 -19.12
C ASP A 2 9.69 -12.75 -18.69
N PRO A 3 9.34 -12.61 -17.38
CA PRO A 3 8.46 -11.55 -16.88
C PRO A 3 8.96 -10.13 -17.18
N VAL A 4 10.26 -9.93 -17.42
CA VAL A 4 10.81 -8.64 -17.82
C VAL A 4 10.36 -8.24 -19.23
N SER A 5 10.23 -9.21 -20.14
CA SER A 5 9.83 -8.95 -21.54
C SER A 5 8.36 -8.54 -21.67
N LEU A 6 7.49 -9.00 -20.77
CA LEU A 6 6.08 -8.58 -20.71
C LEU A 6 5.96 -7.12 -20.23
N LEU A 7 6.80 -6.71 -19.29
CA LEU A 7 6.80 -5.35 -18.74
C LEU A 7 7.26 -4.31 -19.78
N VAL A 8 8.32 -4.63 -20.53
CA VAL A 8 8.85 -3.76 -21.60
C VAL A 8 7.84 -3.59 -22.74
N THR A 9 7.13 -4.66 -23.10
CA THR A 9 6.13 -4.62 -24.19
C THR A 9 4.90 -3.80 -23.82
N LEU A 10 4.52 -3.75 -22.54
CA LEU A 10 3.40 -2.92 -22.06
C LEU A 10 3.77 -1.42 -22.02
N MET A 11 5.02 -1.11 -21.68
CA MET A 11 5.54 0.27 -21.65
C MET A 11 5.63 0.90 -23.03
N MET A 12 6.05 0.15 -24.06
CA MET A 12 6.17 0.67 -25.42
C MET A 12 4.81 0.99 -26.07
N LYS A 13 3.70 0.44 -25.54
CA LYS A 13 2.34 0.65 -26.07
C LYS A 13 1.61 1.85 -25.49
N ASN A 14 2.10 2.49 -24.43
CA ASN A 14 1.40 3.60 -23.75
C ASN A 14 2.34 4.77 -23.43
N PRO A 15 2.78 5.55 -24.43
CA PRO A 15 3.70 6.69 -24.23
C PRO A 15 3.10 7.87 -23.43
N ASP A 16 1.77 7.95 -23.30
CA ASP A 16 1.09 9.09 -22.63
C ASP A 16 0.90 8.92 -21.11
N ALA A 17 1.37 7.80 -20.52
CA ALA A 17 1.19 7.51 -19.09
C ALA A 17 2.05 8.37 -18.14
N THR A 18 2.84 9.32 -18.65
CA THR A 18 3.85 10.05 -17.87
C THR A 18 3.39 11.42 -17.37
N ALA A 19 2.34 12.04 -17.94
CA ALA A 19 1.88 13.36 -17.52
C ALA A 19 0.73 13.33 -16.48
N ALA A 20 -0.15 12.32 -16.54
CA ALA A 20 -1.26 12.20 -15.57
C ALA A 20 -0.79 11.71 -14.18
N ALA A 21 0.34 10.98 -14.12
CA ALA A 21 0.89 10.44 -12.88
C ALA A 21 1.48 11.53 -11.95
N ALA A 22 1.94 12.65 -12.52
CA ALA A 22 2.53 13.75 -11.74
C ALA A 22 1.46 14.61 -11.03
N ASN A 23 0.29 14.80 -11.64
CA ASN A 23 -0.78 15.63 -11.07
C ASN A 23 -1.65 14.88 -10.05
N ALA A 24 -1.70 13.55 -10.10
CA ALA A 24 -2.43 12.74 -9.12
C ALA A 24 -1.69 12.56 -7.77
N ALA A 25 -0.38 12.86 -7.72
CA ALA A 25 0.42 12.76 -6.50
C ALA A 25 0.19 13.90 -5.48
N LEU A 26 -0.62 14.91 -5.85
CA LEU A 26 -0.87 16.11 -5.03
C LEU A 26 -2.34 16.23 -4.54
N ALA A 27 -3.23 15.30 -4.91
CA ALA A 27 -4.63 15.36 -4.51
C ALA A 27 -4.86 14.64 -3.16
N PRO A 28 -5.51 15.28 -2.16
CA PRO A 28 -5.75 14.66 -0.87
C PRO A 28 -6.91 13.64 -0.94
N GLY A 29 -6.64 12.41 -0.49
CA GLY A 29 -7.63 11.59 0.21
C GLY A 29 -8.48 10.60 -0.58
N VAL A 30 -8.08 10.15 -1.77
CA VAL A 30 -8.75 9.02 -2.45
C VAL A 30 -7.77 7.85 -2.58
N VAL A 31 -8.00 6.80 -1.81
CA VAL A 31 -7.32 5.51 -1.93
C VAL A 31 -7.88 4.81 -3.17
N ASP A 32 -7.16 4.88 -4.28
CA ASP A 32 -7.51 4.21 -5.54
C ASP A 32 -7.08 2.74 -5.49
N VAL A 33 -8.01 1.87 -5.11
CA VAL A 33 -7.78 0.43 -4.94
C VAL A 33 -7.37 -0.26 -6.25
N ALA A 34 -7.79 0.25 -7.43
CA ALA A 34 -7.41 -0.31 -8.73
C ALA A 34 -5.94 -0.01 -9.06
N ARG A 35 -5.46 1.20 -8.73
CA ARG A 35 -4.04 1.57 -8.82
C ARG A 35 -3.16 0.80 -7.83
N MET A 36 -3.69 0.52 -6.63
CA MET A 36 -3.01 -0.30 -5.61
C MET A 36 -2.75 -1.75 -6.04
N GLN A 37 -3.58 -2.30 -6.93
CA GLN A 37 -3.39 -3.64 -7.50
C GLN A 37 -2.26 -3.67 -8.55
N GLY A 38 -1.85 -2.53 -9.11
CA GLY A 38 -0.81 -2.42 -10.14
C GLY A 38 0.60 -2.06 -9.64
N SER A 39 0.72 -1.47 -8.45
CA SER A 39 2.01 -1.04 -7.90
C SER A 39 2.07 -1.19 -6.37
N LEU A 40 2.97 -2.05 -5.90
CA LEU A 40 3.26 -2.24 -4.46
C LEU A 40 3.59 -0.92 -3.76
N VAL A 41 4.26 0.01 -4.47
CA VAL A 41 4.62 1.32 -3.94
C VAL A 41 3.38 2.18 -3.70
N ASP A 42 2.44 2.20 -4.66
CA ASP A 42 1.21 3.00 -4.55
C ASP A 42 0.29 2.45 -3.45
N LEU A 43 0.19 1.12 -3.33
CA LEU A 43 -0.48 0.46 -2.20
C LEU A 43 0.12 0.87 -0.86
N SER A 44 1.43 0.76 -0.71
CA SER A 44 2.11 1.11 0.54
C SER A 44 2.01 2.60 0.87
N GLN A 45 2.03 3.48 -0.13
CA GLN A 45 1.79 4.91 0.07
C GLN A 45 0.36 5.21 0.53
N GLY A 46 -0.64 4.56 -0.06
CA GLY A 46 -2.03 4.75 0.35
C GLY A 46 -2.32 4.20 1.74
N ILE A 47 -1.77 3.02 2.07
CA ILE A 47 -1.81 2.47 3.44
C ILE A 47 -1.17 3.45 4.42
N LEU A 48 0.06 3.90 4.13
CA LEU A 48 0.77 4.84 4.99
C LEU A 48 -0.01 6.13 5.18
N THR A 49 -0.57 6.70 4.12
CA THR A 49 -1.35 7.95 4.20
C THR A 49 -2.61 7.78 5.03
N CYS A 50 -3.22 6.60 4.99
CA CYS A 50 -4.41 6.29 5.77
C CYS A 50 -4.12 6.20 7.27
N TYR A 51 -3.01 5.57 7.65
CA TYR A 51 -2.57 5.40 9.04
C TYR A 51 -1.82 6.62 9.59
N HIS A 52 -0.99 7.25 8.77
CA HIS A 52 -0.13 8.40 9.09
C HIS A 52 -0.23 9.47 8.02
N ARG A 53 -1.28 10.29 8.11
CA ARG A 53 -1.58 11.32 7.11
C ARG A 53 -0.43 12.30 6.82
N THR A 54 0.44 12.53 7.79
CA THR A 54 1.58 13.47 7.68
C THR A 54 2.92 12.78 7.44
N ALA A 55 2.97 11.44 7.40
CA ALA A 55 4.20 10.70 7.15
C ALA A 55 4.59 10.79 5.67
N ARG A 56 5.89 10.70 5.41
CA ARG A 56 6.44 10.65 4.06
C ARG A 56 6.97 9.26 3.78
N PHE A 57 6.42 8.62 2.75
CA PHE A 57 6.88 7.32 2.29
C PHE A 57 8.36 7.34 1.88
N ARG A 58 9.09 6.27 2.18
CA ARG A 58 10.49 6.08 1.77
C ARG A 58 10.67 4.82 0.95
N GLN A 59 10.20 3.69 1.47
CA GLN A 59 10.41 2.38 0.86
C GLN A 59 9.35 1.40 1.36
N THR A 60 9.12 0.35 0.58
CA THR A 60 8.34 -0.81 0.99
C THR A 60 9.08 -2.10 0.66
N ASP A 61 9.04 -3.05 1.58
CA ASP A 61 9.61 -4.39 1.43
C ASP A 61 8.51 -5.43 1.70
N ILE A 62 8.47 -6.53 0.95
CA ILE A 62 7.60 -7.68 1.25
C ILE A 62 8.34 -8.57 2.24
N LEU A 63 7.78 -8.78 3.43
CA LEU A 63 8.35 -9.66 4.45
C LEU A 63 7.91 -11.12 4.29
N GLY A 64 6.73 -11.35 3.71
CA GLY A 64 6.22 -12.69 3.47
C GLY A 64 4.80 -12.71 2.91
N SER A 65 4.40 -13.85 2.37
CA SER A 65 3.05 -14.14 1.90
C SER A 65 2.86 -15.67 1.87
N PRO A 66 1.74 -16.22 2.38
CA PRO A 66 0.65 -15.53 3.08
C PRO A 66 1.03 -15.11 4.51
N TRP A 67 0.22 -14.25 5.12
CA TRP A 67 0.28 -13.97 6.56
C TRP A 67 -0.45 -15.05 7.36
N ASP A 68 0.22 -15.66 8.33
CA ASP A 68 -0.31 -16.79 9.13
C ASP A 68 -1.67 -16.51 9.81
N ARG A 69 -1.96 -15.24 10.13
CA ARG A 69 -3.22 -14.85 10.81
C ARG A 69 -4.32 -14.41 9.85
N GLN A 70 -4.13 -14.53 8.53
CA GLN A 70 -5.12 -14.09 7.54
C GLN A 70 -6.51 -14.73 7.72
N TRP A 71 -6.55 -15.97 8.22
CA TRP A 71 -7.80 -16.71 8.46
C TRP A 71 -8.69 -16.05 9.51
N GLN A 72 -8.10 -15.35 10.49
CA GLN A 72 -8.85 -14.63 11.54
C GLN A 72 -9.69 -13.49 10.97
N TYR A 73 -9.33 -13.02 9.76
CA TYR A 73 -9.99 -11.94 9.05
C TYR A 73 -10.88 -12.44 7.91
N GLY A 74 -10.90 -13.76 7.65
CA GLY A 74 -11.60 -14.36 6.51
C GLY A 74 -11.03 -13.94 5.15
N ALA A 75 -9.72 -13.67 5.09
CA ALA A 75 -9.02 -13.29 3.87
C ALA A 75 -8.68 -14.51 3.00
N GLU A 76 -8.76 -14.35 1.68
CA GLU A 76 -8.41 -15.38 0.69
C GLU A 76 -6.91 -15.35 0.35
N GLN A 77 -6.34 -14.15 0.33
CA GLN A 77 -4.94 -13.89 0.07
C GLN A 77 -4.41 -12.81 1.01
N SER A 78 -3.13 -12.86 1.33
CA SER A 78 -2.49 -11.81 2.12
C SER A 78 -0.99 -11.73 1.91
N ALA A 79 -0.42 -10.60 2.32
CA ALA A 79 1.01 -10.35 2.38
C ALA A 79 1.34 -9.48 3.59
N VAL A 80 2.55 -9.63 4.11
CA VAL A 80 3.11 -8.76 5.16
C VAL A 80 4.09 -7.80 4.50
N LEU A 81 3.86 -6.51 4.68
CA LEU A 81 4.69 -5.44 4.16
C LEU A 81 5.41 -4.72 5.30
N ARG A 82 6.65 -4.34 5.07
CA ARG A 82 7.37 -3.33 5.87
C ARG A 82 7.37 -2.03 5.10
N ILE A 83 6.74 -1.01 5.65
CA ILE A 83 6.73 0.34 5.10
C ILE A 83 7.68 1.20 5.91
N LYS A 84 8.72 1.73 5.26
CA LYS A 84 9.65 2.70 5.85
C LYS A 84 9.17 4.10 5.50
N PHE A 85 9.15 4.98 6.49
CA PHE A 85 8.67 6.35 6.33
C PHE A 85 9.44 7.33 7.21
N THR A 86 9.26 8.62 6.99
CA THR A 86 9.70 9.67 7.93
C THR A 86 8.52 10.41 8.51
N GLY A 87 8.62 10.73 9.81
CA GLY A 87 7.67 11.62 10.48
C GLY A 87 7.91 13.10 10.16
N VAL A 88 7.13 13.99 10.77
CA VAL A 88 7.22 15.44 10.57
C VAL A 88 8.62 15.99 10.92
N THR A 89 9.28 15.39 11.91
CA THR A 89 10.64 15.75 12.36
C THR A 89 11.76 15.17 11.49
N GLY A 90 11.43 14.43 10.42
CA GLY A 90 12.42 13.76 9.57
C GLY A 90 12.98 12.46 10.15
N THR A 91 12.58 12.09 11.37
CA THR A 91 12.99 10.83 12.01
C THR A 91 12.50 9.62 11.20
N PRO A 92 13.37 8.63 10.92
CA PRO A 92 12.98 7.43 10.19
C PRO A 92 12.22 6.45 11.09
N TYR A 93 11.14 5.89 10.55
CA TYR A 93 10.27 4.92 11.21
C TYR A 93 9.90 3.79 10.26
N GLU A 94 9.39 2.71 10.84
CA GLU A 94 8.92 1.52 10.12
C GLU A 94 7.57 1.07 10.68
N MET A 95 6.68 0.69 9.76
CA MET A 95 5.38 0.09 10.06
C MET A 95 5.30 -1.27 9.34
N ILE A 96 4.99 -2.32 10.10
CA ILE A 96 4.72 -3.65 9.58
C ILE A 96 3.20 -3.80 9.50
N VAL A 97 2.71 -4.06 8.29
CA VAL A 97 1.28 -4.14 7.99
C VAL A 97 0.97 -5.43 7.24
N ALA A 98 -0.08 -6.13 7.64
CA ALA A 98 -0.69 -7.17 6.83
C ALA A 98 -1.65 -6.52 5.84
N VAL A 99 -1.54 -6.87 4.57
CA VAL A 99 -2.54 -6.53 3.54
C VAL A 99 -3.25 -7.82 3.17
N MET A 100 -4.57 -7.75 3.08
CA MET A 100 -5.47 -8.87 2.89
C MET A 100 -6.42 -8.59 1.74
N GLY A 101 -6.67 -9.59 0.92
CA GLY A 101 -7.64 -9.56 -0.18
C GLY A 101 -8.74 -10.60 0.01
N LYS A 102 -9.96 -10.25 -0.38
CA LYS A 102 -11.13 -11.14 -0.42
C LYS A 102 -12.04 -10.70 -1.55
N GLY A 103 -12.18 -11.50 -2.61
CA GLY A 103 -12.87 -11.09 -3.82
C GLY A 103 -12.29 -9.78 -4.38
N ASN A 104 -13.13 -8.75 -4.54
CA ASN A 104 -12.73 -7.39 -4.95
C ASN A 104 -12.46 -6.42 -3.77
N ALA A 105 -12.37 -6.95 -2.54
CA ALA A 105 -12.15 -6.15 -1.34
C ALA A 105 -10.71 -6.27 -0.82
N VAL A 106 -10.19 -5.17 -0.30
CA VAL A 106 -8.88 -5.05 0.34
C VAL A 106 -9.06 -4.58 1.78
N ARG A 107 -8.24 -5.12 2.68
CA ARG A 107 -8.13 -4.73 4.09
C ARG A 107 -6.67 -4.69 4.48
N SER A 108 -6.31 -3.84 5.44
CA SER A 108 -5.02 -3.85 6.11
C SER A 108 -5.16 -3.99 7.62
N ALA A 109 -4.12 -4.49 8.28
CA ALA A 109 -3.99 -4.52 9.72
C ALA A 109 -2.55 -4.23 10.13
N VAL A 110 -2.34 -3.24 11.00
CA VAL A 110 -0.99 -2.94 11.53
C VAL A 110 -0.59 -4.03 12.51
N ILE A 111 0.52 -4.70 12.24
CA ILE A 111 1.09 -5.75 13.10
C ILE A 111 2.00 -5.12 14.16
N ALA A 112 2.87 -4.21 13.74
CA ALA A 112 3.84 -3.56 14.60
C ALA A 112 4.31 -2.23 14.00
N GLU A 113 4.74 -1.30 14.83
CA GLU A 113 5.29 -0.01 14.42
C GLU A 113 6.22 0.55 15.51
N ASN A 114 7.20 1.36 15.12
CA ASN A 114 8.15 2.00 16.05
C ASN A 114 8.06 3.53 16.10
N SER A 115 7.00 4.15 15.58
CA SER A 115 6.89 5.62 15.59
C SER A 115 6.47 6.18 16.95
N ILE A 116 6.83 7.45 17.18
CA ILE A 116 6.48 8.17 18.40
C ILE A 116 5.00 8.59 18.39
N VAL A 117 4.48 8.97 17.22
CA VAL A 117 3.08 9.39 17.05
C VAL A 117 2.28 8.17 16.61
N PRO A 118 1.35 7.64 17.43
CA PRO A 118 0.62 6.42 17.09
C PRO A 118 -0.18 6.55 15.78
N TYR A 119 -0.27 5.44 15.03
CA TYR A 119 -1.08 5.39 13.82
C TYR A 119 -2.58 5.59 14.09
N ASN A 120 -3.28 6.11 13.09
CA ASN A 120 -4.71 6.31 13.11
C ASN A 120 -5.48 4.99 12.97
N LYS A 121 -6.05 4.50 14.08
CA LYS A 121 -6.92 3.31 14.11
C LYS A 121 -8.28 3.47 13.41
N ARG A 122 -8.60 4.67 12.91
CA ARG A 122 -9.80 4.95 12.10
C ARG A 122 -9.50 4.97 10.60
N CYS A 123 -8.37 4.40 10.19
CA CYS A 123 -8.07 4.19 8.79
C CYS A 123 -9.17 3.32 8.16
N VAL A 124 -9.68 3.72 6.99
CA VAL A 124 -10.74 2.99 6.27
C VAL A 124 -10.32 1.56 5.90
N LEU A 125 -9.02 1.33 5.70
CA LEU A 125 -8.45 0.02 5.41
C LEU A 125 -8.46 -0.94 6.61
N GLU A 126 -8.79 -0.50 7.82
CA GLU A 126 -9.08 -1.41 8.95
C GLU A 126 -10.34 -2.26 8.70
N GLN A 127 -11.15 -1.90 7.71
CA GLN A 127 -12.32 -2.63 7.23
C GLN A 127 -12.10 -3.14 5.80
N TRP A 128 -12.98 -4.03 5.34
CA TRP A 128 -12.97 -4.49 3.95
C TRP A 128 -13.48 -3.36 3.04
N VAL A 129 -12.63 -2.90 2.12
CA VAL A 129 -12.93 -1.83 1.16
C VAL A 129 -12.92 -2.41 -0.24
N THR A 130 -14.03 -2.25 -0.98
CA THR A 130 -14.16 -2.75 -2.36
C THR A 130 -13.61 -1.74 -3.37
N SER A 131 -12.89 -2.21 -4.40
CA SER A 131 -12.72 -1.43 -5.63
C SER A 131 -14.03 -1.52 -6.44
N ASN A 132 -14.69 -0.37 -6.66
CA ASN A 132 -15.74 -0.26 -7.67
C ASN A 132 -15.14 -0.16 -9.07
#